data_AF-A0A3S4GH89-F1
#
_entry.id   AF-A0A3S4GH89-F1
#
_cell.length_a   1.000
_cell.length_b   1.000
_cell.length_c   1.000
_cell.angle_alpha   90.00
_cell.angle_beta   90.00
_cell.angle_gamma   90.00
#
_symmetry.space_group_name_H-M   'P 1'
#
loop_
_entity.id
_entity.type
_entity.pdbx_description
1 polymer ?
#
loop_
_entity_poly.entity_id
_entity_poly.type
_entity_poly.pdbx_seq_one_letter_code
_entity_poly.pdbx_strand_id
1 'polypeptide(L)' 'MPQPGLAMRHPQIRVISGLSLPLALELVDNQHTLSADDLCQHLQAIASQCCVVWQQPETVEEEF' A
#
# COMPACT_ATOMS: atom_id res chain seq x y z
N MET A 1 -8.78 -15.86 -13.80
CA MET A 1 -8.36 -15.04 -12.65
C MET A 1 -7.54 -15.90 -11.72
N PRO A 2 -6.31 -15.52 -11.33
CA PRO A 2 -5.51 -16.35 -10.44
C PRO A 2 -6.18 -16.39 -9.06
N GLN A 3 -6.65 -17.55 -8.64
CA GLN A 3 -7.19 -17.76 -7.30
C GLN A 3 -6.00 -17.79 -6.32
N PRO A 4 -6.03 -17.03 -5.20
CA PRO A 4 -5.01 -17.10 -4.17
C PRO A 4 -5.19 -18.39 -3.33
N GLY A 5 -5.19 -19.55 -4.00
CA GLY A 5 -5.58 -20.84 -3.40
C GLY A 5 -4.65 -21.35 -2.30
N LEU A 6 -3.43 -20.81 -2.21
CA LEU A 6 -2.49 -21.14 -1.12
C LEU A 6 -2.75 -20.32 0.15
N ALA A 7 -3.03 -19.02 0.01
CA ALA A 7 -3.33 -18.16 1.15
C ALA A 7 -4.71 -18.45 1.76
N MET A 8 -5.69 -18.79 0.92
CA MET A 8 -7.04 -19.14 1.40
C MET A 8 -7.11 -20.45 2.18
N ARG A 9 -6.06 -21.30 2.13
CA ARG A 9 -5.99 -22.58 2.85
C ARG A 9 -5.27 -22.49 4.20
N HIS A 10 -4.57 -21.39 4.47
CA HIS A 10 -3.82 -21.19 5.70
C HIS A 10 -4.34 -19.95 6.45
N PRO A 11 -5.09 -20.11 7.56
CA PRO A 11 -5.73 -18.99 8.27
C PRO A 11 -4.74 -18.00 8.91
N GLN A 12 -3.45 -18.33 8.93
CA GLN A 12 -2.39 -17.45 9.46
C GLN A 12 -1.68 -16.62 8.38
N ILE A 13 -1.91 -16.91 7.10
CA ILE A 13 -1.29 -16.16 6.00
C ILE A 13 -2.25 -15.05 5.57
N ARG A 14 -1.71 -13.83 5.41
CA ARG A 14 -2.39 -12.71 4.77
C ARG A 14 -1.68 -12.37 3.48
N VAL A 15 -2.45 -11.97 2.46
CA VAL A 15 -1.92 -11.59 1.15
C VAL A 15 -2.43 -10.21 0.82
N ILE A 16 -1.50 -9.34 0.45
CA ILE A 16 -1.80 -8.03 -0.13
C ILE A 16 -1.33 -8.05 -1.58
N SER A 17 -2.18 -7.57 -2.48
CA SER A 17 -1.86 -7.40 -3.90
C SER A 17 -1.64 -5.92 -4.22
N GLY A 18 -0.93 -5.63 -5.32
CA GLY A 18 -0.71 -4.25 -5.76
C GLY A 18 0.36 -3.54 -4.93
N LEU A 19 1.43 -4.25 -4.57
CA LEU A 19 2.56 -3.67 -3.85
C LEU A 19 3.11 -2.47 -4.63
N SER A 20 3.24 -1.34 -3.95
CA SER A 20 3.80 -0.10 -4.45
C SER A 20 4.84 0.43 -3.47
N LEU A 21 5.64 1.42 -3.89
CA LEU A 21 6.66 2.01 -3.03
C LEU A 21 6.12 2.53 -1.67
N PRO A 22 5.02 3.32 -1.59
CA PRO A 22 4.50 3.77 -0.30
C PRO A 22 4.05 2.61 0.60
N LEU A 23 3.47 1.56 0.02
CA LEU A 23 3.06 0.37 0.78
C LEU A 23 4.25 -0.43 1.31
N ALA A 24 5.36 -0.50 0.55
CA ALA A 24 6.56 -1.18 0.99
C ALA A 24 7.23 -0.47 2.18
N LEU A 25 7.27 0.87 2.16
CA LEU A 25 7.81 1.67 3.26
C LEU A 25 6.99 1.47 4.54
N GLU A 26 5.67 1.63 4.43
CA GLU A 26 4.74 1.47 5.55
C GLU A 26 4.76 0.05 6.12
N LEU A 27 4.96 -0.97 5.27
CA LEU A 27 5.13 -2.34 5.73
C LEU A 27 6.40 -2.52 6.56
N VAL A 28 7.54 -2.00 6.09
CA VAL A 28 8.82 -2.14 6.81
C VAL A 28 8.76 -1.43 8.17
N ASP A 29 8.11 -0.27 8.23
CA ASP A 29 8.01 0.54 9.44
C ASP A 29 7.08 -0.09 10.49
N ASN A 30 6.02 -0.79 10.07
CA ASN A 30 4.97 -1.25 10.98
C ASN A 30 4.92 -2.77 11.21
N GLN A 31 5.65 -3.59 10.44
CA GLN A 31 5.59 -5.07 10.54
C GLN A 31 5.99 -5.66 11.90
N HIS A 32 6.77 -4.92 12.70
CA HIS A 32 7.20 -5.36 14.03
C HIS A 32 6.31 -4.85 15.16
N THR A 33 5.37 -3.96 14.86
CA THR A 33 4.53 -3.27 15.85
C THR A 33 3.06 -3.68 15.73
N LEU A 34 2.58 -3.91 14.52
CA LEU A 34 1.19 -4.29 14.25
C LEU A 34 1.04 -5.81 14.12
N SER A 35 -0.14 -6.31 14.48
CA SER A 35 -0.53 -7.68 14.12
C SER A 35 -0.66 -7.78 12.59
N ALA A 36 -0.60 -9.01 12.05
CA ALA A 36 -0.78 -9.20 10.60
C ALA A 36 -2.13 -8.68 10.09
N ASP A 37 -3.19 -8.75 10.90
CA ASP A 37 -4.52 -8.23 10.57
C ASP A 37 -4.55 -6.70 10.55
N ASP A 38 -4.00 -6.06 11.60
CA ASP A 38 -3.95 -4.60 11.71
C ASP A 38 -3.06 -4.00 10.63
N LEU A 39 -1.93 -4.65 10.32
CA LEU A 39 -1.03 -4.25 9.24
C LEU A 39 -1.74 -4.32 7.87
N CYS A 40 -2.53 -5.38 7.63
CA CYS A 40 -3.29 -5.48 6.38
C CYS A 40 -4.35 -4.38 6.26
N GLN A 41 -5.07 -4.07 7.34
CA GLN A 41 -6.04 -2.97 7.35
C GLN A 41 -5.37 -1.61 7.10
N HIS A 42 -4.24 -1.35 7.78
CA HIS A 42 -3.43 -0.14 7.59
C HIS A 42 -2.98 0.02 6.14
N LEU A 43 -2.32 -1.00 5.59
CA LEU A 43 -1.84 -0.98 4.21
C LEU A 43 -2.99 -0.87 3.19
N GLN A 44 -4.15 -1.46 3.46
CA GLN A 44 -5.32 -1.31 2.59
C GLN A 44 -5.87 0.12 2.58
N ALA A 45 -5.88 0.79 3.74
CA ALA A 45 -6.27 2.19 3.84
C ALA A 45 -5.33 3.10 3.02
N ILE A 46 -4.02 2.87 3.11
CA ILE A 46 -3.01 3.61 2.34
C ILE A 46 -3.15 3.33 0.85
N ALA A 47 -3.29 2.07 0.45
CA ALA A 47 -3.45 1.68 -0.95
C ALA A 47 -4.63 2.40 -1.63
N SER A 48 -5.73 2.61 -0.90
CA SER A 48 -6.91 3.32 -1.41
C SER A 48 -6.64 4.80 -1.75
N GLN A 49 -5.56 5.37 -1.23
CA GLN A 49 -5.18 6.78 -1.39
C GLN A 49 -3.98 6.97 -2.33
N CYS A 50 -3.26 5.90 -2.69
CA CYS A 50 -2.00 6.00 -3.45
C CYS A 50 -2.15 6.13 -4.98
N CYS A 51 -3.34 5.89 -5.54
CA CYS A 51 -3.56 6.04 -6.98
C CYS A 51 -3.82 7.50 -7.35
N VAL A 52 -2.75 8.29 -7.41
CA VAL A 52 -2.78 9.70 -7.80
C VAL A 52 -1.98 9.94 -9.08
N VAL A 53 -2.54 10.71 -10.00
CA VAL A 53 -1.81 11.25 -11.16
C VAL A 53 -1.29 12.61 -10.74
N TRP A 54 0.01 12.71 -10.48
CA TRP A 54 0.66 13.98 -10.24
C TRP A 54 0.75 14.74 -11.56
N GLN A 55 -0.03 15.81 -11.69
CA GLN A 55 0.15 16.79 -12.75
C GLN A 55 1.18 17.80 -12.27
N GLN A 56 2.14 18.14 -13.13
CA GLN A 56 3.14 19.16 -12.82
C GLN A 56 2.39 20.44 -12.43
N PRO A 57 2.62 20.99 -11.23
CA PRO A 57 2.08 22.31 -10.92
C PRO A 57 2.65 23.27 -11.97
N GLU A 58 1.77 24.00 -12.67
CA GLU A 58 2.19 25.07 -13.58
C GLU A 58 2.97 26.09 -12.73
N THR A 59 4.30 25.97 -12.74
CA THR A 59 5.20 26.99 -12.25
C THR A 59 4.98 28.20 -13.13
N VAL A 60 4.12 29.11 -12.68
CA VAL A 60 4.11 30.47 -13.20
C VAL A 60 5.47 31.03 -12.80
N GLU A 61 6.38 31.18 -13.77
CA GLU A 61 7.61 31.93 -13.56
C GLU A 61 7.20 33.33 -13.11
N GLU A 62 7.48 33.69 -11.86
CA GLU A 62 7.42 35.07 -11.42
C GLU A 62 8.52 35.83 -12.17
N GLU A 63 8.13 36.66 -13.15
CA GLU A 63 9.02 37.65 -13.75
C GLU A 63 9.45 38.65 -12.66
N PHE A 64 10.74 38.60 -12.28
CA PHE A 64 11.40 39.57 -11.40
C PHE A 64 11.95 40.77 -12.19
#